data_AF-A0A8X8AQR5-F1
#
_entry.id   AF-A0A8X8AQR5-F1
#
_cell.length_a   1.000
_cell.length_b   1.000
_cell.length_c   1.000
_cell.angle_alpha   90.00
_cell.angle_beta   90.00
_cell.angle_gamma   90.00
#
_symmetry.space_group_name_H-M   'P 1'
#
loop_
_entity.id
_entity.type
_entity.pdbx_description
1 polymer ?
#
loop_
_entity_poly.entity_id
_entity_poly.type
_entity_poly.pdbx_seq_one_letter_code
_entity_poly.pdbx_strand_id
1 'polypeptide(L)'
;MASSRPSAVTNESFRSQPSIEEKMAVLVKRVGEVNGLVLKSPLYWESIEFLAKDEVSRGIFYGLPDQCKLHYLKRKVKASNVAEMEPSSQPFGCYDDY
;
A
#
# COMPACT_ATOMS: atom_id res chain seq x y z
N MET A 1 -12.89 58.44 -23.28
CA MET A 1 -12.30 57.24 -23.90
C MET A 1 -12.41 56.11 -22.90
N ALA A 2 -13.27 55.11 -23.19
CA ALA A 2 -13.35 53.90 -22.38
C ALA A 2 -12.12 53.03 -22.70
N SER A 3 -11.35 52.66 -21.68
CA SER A 3 -10.24 51.71 -21.82
C SER A 3 -10.72 50.34 -21.34
N SER A 4 -10.71 49.39 -22.27
CA SER A 4 -11.08 48.00 -22.08
C SER A 4 -10.08 47.24 -21.21
N ARG A 5 -10.62 46.43 -20.30
CA ARG A 5 -10.06 45.28 -19.55
C ARG A 5 -8.66 44.77 -19.92
N PRO A 6 -8.03 44.12 -18.92
CA PRO A 6 -7.79 42.68 -19.07
C PRO A 6 -8.57 41.90 -18.02
N SER A 7 -9.39 40.96 -18.48
CA SER A 7 -9.82 39.82 -17.69
C SER A 7 -8.57 38.99 -17.39
N ALA A 8 -8.08 38.98 -16.15
CA ALA A 8 -7.04 38.04 -15.75
C ALA A 8 -7.66 36.64 -15.72
N VAL A 9 -7.29 35.87 -16.75
CA VAL A 9 -7.65 34.49 -17.00
C VAL A 9 -6.98 33.59 -15.95
N THR A 10 -7.82 32.69 -15.43
CA THR A 10 -7.62 31.38 -14.79
C THR A 10 -6.21 30.78 -14.63
N ASN A 11 -6.16 29.93 -13.60
CA ASN A 11 -5.18 28.90 -13.26
C ASN A 11 -4.08 29.41 -12.33
N GLU A 12 -3.67 28.68 -11.30
CA GLU A 12 -3.68 27.23 -11.19
C GLU A 12 -3.91 26.90 -9.71
N SER A 13 -4.87 26.01 -9.43
CA SER A 13 -4.93 25.36 -8.12
C SER A 13 -3.61 24.63 -7.94
N PHE A 14 -2.67 25.24 -7.21
CA PHE A 14 -1.61 24.50 -6.52
C PHE A 14 -2.33 23.55 -5.57
N ARG A 15 -2.83 22.42 -6.08
CA ARG A 15 -3.20 21.29 -5.26
C ARG A 15 -1.87 20.78 -4.74
N SER A 16 -1.42 21.38 -3.65
CA SER A 16 -0.23 20.98 -2.91
C SER A 16 -0.25 19.47 -2.84
N GLN A 17 0.84 18.84 -3.30
CA GLN A 17 0.93 17.40 -3.17
C GLN A 17 0.84 17.06 -1.69
N PRO A 18 0.02 16.07 -1.30
CA PRO A 18 -0.10 15.70 0.10
C PRO A 18 1.28 15.30 0.62
N SER A 19 1.60 15.79 1.80
CA SER A 19 2.81 15.43 2.53
C SER A 19 2.88 13.91 2.74
N ILE A 20 4.07 13.39 3.02
CA ILE A 20 4.23 11.98 3.34
C ILE A 20 3.38 11.59 4.57
N GLU A 21 3.28 12.47 5.56
CA GLU A 21 2.47 12.28 6.76
C GLU A 21 0.99 12.17 6.42
N GLU A 22 0.47 13.06 5.57
CA GLU A 22 -0.92 12.99 5.11
C GLU A 22 -1.19 11.73 4.29
N LYS A 23 -0.27 11.33 3.42
CA LYS A 23 -0.37 10.07 2.66
C LYS A 23 -0.45 8.87 3.60
N MET A 24 0.41 8.83 4.63
CA MET A 24 0.42 7.76 5.63
C MET A 24 -0.83 7.78 6.49
N ALA A 25 -1.31 8.95 6.92
CA ALA A 25 -2.54 9.08 7.71
C ALA A 25 -3.76 8.56 6.94
N VAL A 26 -3.87 8.90 5.64
CA VAL A 26 -4.92 8.35 4.76
C VAL A 26 -4.80 6.82 4.67
N LEU A 27 -3.59 6.30 4.50
CA LEU A 27 -3.37 4.86 4.38
C LEU A 27 -3.78 4.11 5.65
N VAL A 28 -3.31 4.57 6.81
CA VAL A 28 -3.67 4.02 8.13
C VAL A 28 -5.19 4.04 8.31
N LYS A 29 -5.85 5.16 7.99
CA LYS A 29 -7.30 5.29 8.07
C LYS A 29 -8.01 4.27 7.17
N ARG A 30 -7.61 4.16 5.90
CA ARG A 30 -8.24 3.25 4.93
C ARG A 30 -8.04 1.78 5.28
N VAL A 31 -6.89 1.41 5.83
CA VAL A 31 -6.65 0.04 6.32
C VAL A 31 -7.47 -0.21 7.59
N GLY A 32 -7.59 0.77 8.49
CA GLY A 32 -8.41 0.68 9.69
C GLY A 32 -9.92 0.56 9.43
N GLU A 33 -10.40 1.03 8.27
CA GLU A 33 -11.78 0.88 7.81
C GLU A 33 -12.09 -0.52 7.24
N VAL A 34 -11.10 -1.42 7.11
CA VAL A 34 -11.33 -2.76 6.55
C VAL A 34 -12.06 -3.65 7.53
N ASN A 35 -13.30 -4.01 7.19
CA ASN A 35 -14.12 -4.94 7.99
C ASN A 35 -13.40 -6.27 8.25
N GLY A 36 -13.35 -6.66 9.53
CA GLY A 36 -12.72 -7.89 9.99
C GLY A 36 -11.20 -7.86 10.10
N LEU A 37 -10.56 -6.71 9.85
CA LEU A 37 -9.14 -6.50 10.14
C LEU A 37 -8.96 -6.01 11.59
N VAL A 38 -8.10 -6.70 12.35
CA VAL A 38 -7.85 -6.37 13.75
C VAL A 38 -6.65 -5.42 13.84
N LEU A 39 -6.83 -4.22 14.39
CA LEU A 39 -5.78 -3.19 14.49
C LEU A 39 -4.51 -3.67 15.23
N LYS A 40 -4.66 -4.60 16.18
CA LYS A 40 -3.55 -5.18 16.93
C LYS A 40 -2.90 -6.39 16.25
N SER A 41 -3.41 -6.82 15.09
CA SER A 41 -2.86 -7.99 14.40
C SER A 41 -1.61 -7.63 13.59
N PRO A 42 -0.64 -8.54 13.43
CA PRO A 42 0.50 -8.34 12.54
C PRO A 42 0.07 -7.97 11.12
N LEU A 43 -1.00 -8.63 10.63
CA LEU A 43 -1.59 -8.37 9.32
C LEU A 43 -1.96 -6.90 9.11
N TYR A 44 -2.39 -6.17 10.14
CA TYR A 44 -2.73 -4.74 10.02
C TYR A 44 -1.49 -3.91 9.71
N TRP A 45 -0.41 -4.09 10.48
CA TRP A 45 0.85 -3.36 10.31
C TRP A 45 1.56 -3.75 9.02
N GLU A 46 1.62 -5.04 8.71
CA GLU A 46 2.19 -5.56 7.46
C GLU A 46 1.43 -5.03 6.23
N SER A 47 0.09 -4.88 6.33
CA SER A 47 -0.71 -4.28 5.25
C SER A 47 -0.38 -2.81 5.05
N ILE A 48 -0.18 -2.04 6.13
CA ILE A 48 0.22 -0.63 6.04
C ILE A 48 1.58 -0.51 5.37
N GLU A 49 2.55 -1.30 5.80
CA GLU A 49 3.89 -1.29 5.24
C GLU A 49 3.90 -1.69 3.76
N PHE A 50 3.19 -2.77 3.41
CA PHE A 50 3.04 -3.24 2.03
C PHE A 50 2.49 -2.15 1.10
N LEU A 51 1.37 -1.51 1.48
CA LEU A 51 0.73 -0.47 0.67
C LEU A 51 1.51 0.85 0.68
N ALA A 52 2.33 1.11 1.70
CA ALA A 52 3.21 2.26 1.72
C ALA A 52 4.35 2.12 0.69
N LYS A 53 4.88 0.90 0.51
CA LYS A 53 5.97 0.58 -0.41
C LYS A 53 5.52 0.43 -1.87
N ASP A 54 4.37 -0.20 -2.11
CA ASP A 54 3.88 -0.47 -3.48
C ASP A 54 2.66 0.39 -3.86
N GLU A 55 2.92 1.40 -4.68
CA GLU A 55 1.88 2.32 -5.17
C GLU A 55 0.83 1.64 -6.04
N VAL A 56 1.21 0.59 -6.80
CA VAL A 56 0.27 -0.14 -7.68
C VAL A 56 -0.70 -0.92 -6.81
N SER A 57 -0.18 -1.65 -5.82
CA SER A 57 -1.03 -2.37 -4.86
C SER A 57 -1.90 -1.42 -4.03
N ARG A 58 -1.40 -0.23 -3.67
CA ARG A 58 -2.21 0.81 -3.03
C ARG A 58 -3.35 1.29 -3.91
N GLY A 59 -3.08 1.55 -5.20
CA GLY A 59 -4.11 1.92 -6.17
C GLY A 59 -5.20 0.86 -6.31
N ILE A 60 -4.79 -0.41 -6.43
CA ILE A 60 -5.72 -1.55 -6.47
C ILE A 60 -6.56 -1.61 -5.19
N PHE A 61 -5.92 -1.52 -4.02
CA PHE A 61 -6.61 -1.56 -2.73
C PHE A 61 -7.68 -0.47 -2.59
N TYR A 62 -7.40 0.75 -3.06
CA TYR A 62 -8.39 1.84 -3.04
C TYR A 62 -9.54 1.65 -4.04
N GLY A 63 -9.30 0.98 -5.16
CA GLY A 63 -10.34 0.66 -6.15
C GLY A 63 -11.19 -0.57 -5.80
N LEU A 64 -10.76 -1.40 -4.85
CA LEU A 64 -11.49 -2.61 -4.49
C LEU A 64 -12.77 -2.30 -3.67
N PRO A 65 -13.86 -3.06 -3.89
CA PRO A 65 -15.00 -3.05 -2.99
C PRO A 65 -14.59 -3.44 -1.57
N ASP A 66 -15.23 -2.85 -0.55
CA ASP A 66 -14.85 -3.06 0.87
C ASP A 66 -14.85 -4.53 1.28
N GLN A 67 -15.82 -5.31 0.80
CA GLN A 67 -15.92 -6.76 1.04
C GLN A 67 -14.71 -7.57 0.52
N CYS A 68 -13.97 -7.05 -0.45
CA CYS A 68 -12.83 -7.72 -1.06
C CYS A 68 -11.49 -7.34 -0.40
N LYS A 69 -11.45 -6.21 0.33
CA LYS A 69 -10.20 -5.63 0.86
C LYS A 69 -9.47 -6.55 1.82
N LEU A 70 -10.19 -7.17 2.77
CA LEU A 70 -9.57 -8.08 3.74
C LEU A 70 -8.92 -9.29 3.06
N HIS A 71 -9.61 -9.89 2.09
CA HIS A 71 -9.11 -11.06 1.37
C HIS A 71 -7.90 -10.71 0.49
N TYR A 72 -7.92 -9.54 -0.15
CA TYR A 72 -6.79 -9.01 -0.90
C TYR A 72 -5.55 -8.87 -0.01
N LEU A 73 -5.68 -8.22 1.15
CA LEU A 73 -4.58 -8.03 2.10
C LEU A 73 -4.01 -9.36 2.58
N LYS A 74 -4.88 -10.30 3.01
CA LYS A 74 -4.46 -11.64 3.43
C LYS A 74 -3.66 -12.38 2.36
N ARG A 75 -4.04 -12.25 1.08
CA ARG A 75 -3.34 -12.92 -0.03
C ARG A 75 -2.00 -12.26 -0.33
N LYS A 76 -1.97 -10.93 -0.41
CA LYS A 76 -0.77 -10.18 -0.83
C LYS A 76 0.31 -10.15 0.24
N VAL A 77 -0.08 -9.95 1.49
CA VAL A 77 0.85 -9.95 2.62
C VAL A 77 1.47 -11.33 2.84
N LYS A 78 0.67 -12.41 2.76
CA LYS A 78 1.21 -13.78 2.80
C LYS A 78 2.17 -14.08 1.64
N ALA A 79 1.86 -13.60 0.44
CA ALA A 79 2.74 -13.78 -0.72
C ALA A 79 4.05 -12.98 -0.58
N SER A 80 4.00 -11.81 0.07
CA SER A 80 5.19 -11.00 0.34
C SER A 80 6.18 -11.70 1.27
N ASN A 81 5.70 -12.46 2.28
CA ASN A 81 6.57 -13.22 3.20
C ASN A 81 7.24 -14.44 2.55
N VAL A 82 6.77 -14.88 1.38
CA VAL A 82 7.37 -16.02 0.65
C VAL A 82 8.55 -15.58 -0.21
N ALA A 83 8.68 -14.28 -0.51
CA ALA A 83 9.68 -13.77 -1.44
C ALA A 83 11.12 -13.64 -0.87
N GLU A 84 11.33 -13.88 0.44
CA GLU A 84 12.67 -13.85 1.06
C GLU A 84 13.08 -15.20 1.67
N MET A 85 12.59 -16.30 1.12
CA MET A 85 13.24 -17.60 1.32
C MET A 85 13.98 -17.94 0.03
N GLU A 86 15.15 -17.32 -0.13
CA GLU A 86 16.19 -17.78 -1.06
C GLU A 86 16.31 -19.31 -0.89
N PRO A 87 16.18 -20.11 -1.97
CA PRO A 87 16.49 -21.52 -1.88
C PRO A 87 18.01 -21.62 -1.69
N SER A 88 18.47 -21.68 -0.44
CA SER A 88 19.83 -22.10 -0.14
C SER A 88 19.99 -23.49 -0.74
N SER A 89 20.59 -23.52 -1.92
CA SER A 89 20.90 -24.74 -2.63
C SER A 89 21.88 -25.51 -1.72
N GLN A 90 21.40 -26.60 -1.14
CA GLN A 90 22.25 -27.54 -0.43
C GLN A 90 23.34 -28.08 -1.37
N PRO A 91 24.41 -28.67 -0.81
CA PRO A 91 24.65 -30.03 -1.25
C PRO A 91 24.88 -30.99 -0.09
N PHE A 92 24.07 -32.04 -0.10
CA PHE A 92 24.42 -33.42 0.24
C PHE A 92 25.11 -33.67 1.59
N GLY A 93 24.30 -34.07 2.57
CA GLY A 93 24.77 -35.00 3.59
C GLY A 93 25.13 -36.33 2.93
N CYS A 94 26.42 -36.63 2.88
CA CYS A 94 26.85 -38.02 2.80
C CYS A 94 26.59 -38.64 4.17
N TYR A 95 25.65 -39.59 4.21
CA TYR A 95 25.57 -40.56 5.28
C TYR A 95 26.85 -41.41 5.23
N ASP A 96 27.60 -41.43 6.32
CA ASP A 96 28.48 -42.56 6.61
C ASP A 96 27.67 -43.56 7.45
N ASP A 97 27.38 -44.71 6.84
CA ASP A 97 26.89 -45.93 7.47
C ASP A 97 28.10 -46.87 7.61
N TYR A 98 28.36 -47.31 8.86
CA TYR A 98 29.46 -48.18 9.38
C TYR A 98 30.82 -47.57 9.71
#